data_AF-B8BTZ5-F1
#
_entry.id   AF-B8BTZ5-F1
#
_cell.length_a   1.000
_cell.length_b   1.000
_cell.length_c   1.000
_cell.angle_alpha   90.00
_cell.angle_beta   90.00
_cell.angle_gamma   90.00
#
_symmetry.space_group_name_H-M   'P 1'
#
loop_
_entity.id
_entity.type
_entity.pdbx_description
1 polymer ?
#
loop_
_entity_poly.entity_id
_entity_poly.type
_entity_poly.pdbx_seq_one_letter_code
_entity_poly.pdbx_strand_id
1 'polypeptide(L)'
;MKRRASSLSYIPSSISCCRRNEIEGSSSSDSDEVHISSVDHVEELLQKDRMDALLLGMDSLLLLTDAERSQVSSFAAETVLKGSVSGPSVIKDCIHSFIYASPSNDESSPHQGKRLDFASRQQDIMHNTALAVLGNSLQSALEVHSPTLSSLMQNEEWIGDSGIVNVLLSELSRANDRSHDAYQATRCLNALLETSPEMKKELAHRDLQTVVKASQLVGRSRHSLLARECDKALLLMTGR
;
A
#
# COMPACT_ATOMS: atom_id res chain seq x y z
N MET A 1 24.23 8.30 35.67
CA MET A 1 22.75 8.41 35.80
C MET A 1 22.09 7.38 34.92
N LYS A 2 21.03 6.77 35.44
CA LYS A 2 20.41 5.49 35.05
C LYS A 2 19.76 5.53 33.66
N ARG A 3 20.02 4.49 32.86
CA ARG A 3 19.18 4.06 31.73
C ARG A 3 17.81 3.65 32.28
N ARG A 4 16.72 4.16 31.70
CA ARG A 4 15.38 3.58 31.85
C ARG A 4 15.02 2.88 30.55
N ALA A 5 15.12 1.57 30.60
CA ALA A 5 14.41 0.65 29.74
C ALA A 5 12.98 0.43 30.27
N SER A 6 12.17 -0.25 29.46
CA SER A 6 10.85 -0.86 29.72
C SER A 6 9.62 0.08 29.71
N SER A 7 8.46 -0.27 29.14
CA SER A 7 8.02 -1.44 28.35
C SER A 7 6.58 -1.17 27.90
N LEU A 8 6.16 -1.72 26.75
CA LEU A 8 5.05 -2.69 26.63
C LEU A 8 4.62 -2.80 25.15
N SER A 9 5.34 -3.67 24.45
CA SER A 9 4.86 -4.35 23.24
C SER A 9 3.77 -5.33 23.65
N TYR A 10 2.52 -5.06 23.28
CA TYR A 10 1.50 -6.10 23.24
C TYR A 10 1.54 -6.72 21.83
N ILE A 11 2.24 -7.85 21.73
CA ILE A 11 2.14 -8.73 20.56
C ILE A 11 1.12 -9.80 20.95
N PRO A 12 -0.02 -9.92 20.25
CA PRO A 12 -0.93 -11.04 20.43
C PRO A 12 -0.19 -12.35 20.16
N SER A 13 -0.25 -13.28 21.12
CA SER A 13 0.41 -14.59 21.08
C SER A 13 -0.11 -15.56 20.01
N SER A 14 -0.86 -15.09 19.02
CA SER A 14 -1.50 -15.90 17.98
C SER A 14 -0.73 -15.94 16.66
N ILE A 15 0.22 -15.02 16.42
CA ILE A 15 1.08 -15.09 15.23
C ILE A 15 2.33 -15.89 15.58
N SER A 16 2.13 -17.21 15.66
CA SER A 16 3.22 -18.18 15.71
C SER A 16 4.12 -17.96 14.49
N CYS A 17 5.30 -17.38 14.74
CA CYS A 17 6.38 -17.32 13.77
C CYS A 17 6.87 -18.74 13.50
N CYS A 18 6.32 -19.40 12.48
CA CYS A 18 6.82 -20.69 12.01
C CYS A 18 8.21 -20.51 11.41
N ARG A 19 9.19 -20.85 12.26
CA ARG A 19 10.61 -20.96 11.99
C ARG A 19 10.81 -21.93 10.83
N ARG A 20 11.52 -21.49 9.79
CA ARG A 20 11.98 -22.26 8.63
C ARG A 20 12.60 -23.60 9.09
N ASN A 21 11.86 -24.70 8.91
CA ASN A 21 12.39 -26.05 8.89
C ASN A 21 11.67 -26.78 7.74
N GLU A 22 12.45 -27.11 6.72
CA GLU A 22 12.09 -28.05 5.67
C GLU A 22 11.72 -29.39 6.31
N ILE A 23 10.51 -29.89 6.06
CA ILE A 23 10.16 -31.31 5.98
C ILE A 23 8.97 -31.40 5.02
N GLU A 24 9.13 -32.21 3.99
CA GLU A 24 8.16 -32.51 2.94
C GLU A 24 6.90 -33.20 3.49
N GLY A 25 5.74 -32.80 2.97
CA GLY A 25 4.53 -33.64 2.89
C GLY A 25 3.55 -33.57 4.05
N SER A 26 2.66 -32.57 4.07
CA SER A 26 1.33 -32.65 4.75
C SER A 26 0.37 -31.60 4.16
N SER A 27 -0.84 -32.05 3.78
CA SER A 27 -2.09 -31.30 3.49
C SER A 27 -2.03 -29.82 3.02
N SER A 28 -2.38 -29.59 1.75
CA SER A 28 -2.69 -28.25 1.22
C SER A 28 -3.90 -27.58 1.89
N SER A 29 -4.77 -28.32 2.57
CA SER A 29 -5.98 -27.79 3.20
C SER A 29 -5.71 -26.91 4.43
N ASP A 30 -4.68 -27.22 5.21
CA ASP A 30 -4.48 -26.58 6.52
C ASP A 30 -3.77 -25.22 6.36
N SER A 31 -2.95 -25.06 5.31
CA SER A 31 -2.31 -23.79 4.99
C SER A 31 -3.32 -22.78 4.47
N ASP A 32 -4.25 -23.20 3.61
CA ASP A 32 -5.26 -22.33 3.04
C ASP A 32 -6.25 -21.85 4.12
N GLU A 33 -6.60 -22.70 5.09
CA GLU A 33 -7.47 -22.32 6.21
C GLU A 33 -6.84 -21.24 7.11
N VAL A 34 -5.52 -21.32 7.38
CA VAL A 34 -4.79 -20.31 8.15
C VAL A 34 -4.67 -18.99 7.37
N HIS A 35 -4.48 -19.05 6.05
CA HIS A 35 -4.42 -17.87 5.19
C HIS A 35 -5.74 -17.11 5.19
N ILE A 36 -6.85 -17.84 4.99
CA ILE A 36 -8.22 -17.29 5.00
C ILE A 36 -8.52 -16.67 6.37
N SER A 37 -8.27 -17.40 7.46
CA SER A 37 -8.54 -16.91 8.82
C SER A 37 -7.80 -15.60 9.16
N SER A 38 -6.58 -15.41 8.65
CA SER A 38 -5.79 -14.20 8.91
C SER A 38 -6.37 -12.96 8.22
N VAL A 39 -6.85 -13.12 6.99
CA VAL A 39 -7.47 -12.04 6.21
C VAL A 39 -8.89 -11.76 6.69
N ASP A 40 -9.65 -12.79 7.08
CA ASP A 40 -10.99 -12.63 7.67
C ASP A 40 -10.96 -11.75 8.92
N HIS A 41 -9.94 -11.92 9.78
CA HIS A 41 -9.80 -11.07 10.96
C HIS A 41 -9.55 -9.59 10.61
N VAL A 42 -8.79 -9.33 9.54
CA VAL A 42 -8.60 -7.95 9.04
C VAL A 42 -9.93 -7.40 8.55
N GLU A 43 -10.67 -8.17 7.77
CA GLU A 43 -11.99 -7.76 7.28
C GLU A 43 -12.95 -7.45 8.44
N GLU A 44 -13.01 -8.29 9.47
CA GLU A 44 -13.82 -8.03 10.67
C GLU A 44 -13.48 -6.73 11.38
N LEU A 45 -12.19 -6.36 11.43
CA LEU A 45 -11.71 -5.10 12.00
C LEU A 45 -12.09 -3.90 11.13
N LEU A 46 -11.94 -4.02 9.80
CA LEU A 46 -12.26 -2.97 8.84
C LEU A 46 -13.77 -2.70 8.72
N GLN A 47 -14.61 -3.69 9.02
CA GLN A 47 -16.07 -3.52 9.10
C GLN A 47 -16.52 -2.75 10.35
N LYS A 48 -15.64 -2.49 11.32
CA LYS A 48 -16.02 -1.73 12.52
C LYS A 48 -15.97 -0.23 12.23
N ASP A 49 -17.00 0.50 12.67
CA ASP A 49 -17.06 1.99 12.59
C ASP A 49 -16.05 2.72 13.50
N ARG A 50 -15.29 1.96 14.29
CA ARG A 50 -14.36 2.51 15.27
C ARG A 50 -12.99 2.72 14.66
N MET A 51 -12.51 3.97 14.70
CA MET A 51 -11.21 4.36 14.13
C MET A 51 -10.02 3.55 14.65
N ASP A 52 -10.02 3.13 15.92
CA ASP A 52 -8.95 2.30 16.48
C ASP A 52 -8.96 0.87 15.92
N ALA A 53 -10.14 0.30 15.63
CA ALA A 53 -10.26 -0.98 14.94
C ALA A 53 -9.84 -0.86 13.47
N LEU A 54 -10.20 0.24 12.79
CA LEU A 54 -9.77 0.51 11.42
C LEU A 54 -8.23 0.61 11.32
N LEU A 55 -7.60 1.38 12.21
CA LEU A 55 -6.14 1.49 12.29
C LEU A 55 -5.49 0.13 12.51
N LEU A 56 -5.99 -0.66 13.46
CA LEU A 56 -5.47 -2.00 13.73
C LEU A 56 -5.65 -2.94 12.53
N GLY A 57 -6.78 -2.86 11.83
CA GLY A 57 -7.04 -3.60 10.60
C GLY A 57 -6.04 -3.26 9.51
N MET A 58 -5.79 -1.96 9.27
CA MET A 58 -4.82 -1.51 8.28
C MET A 58 -3.37 -1.87 8.64
N ASP A 59 -2.97 -1.73 9.91
CA ASP A 59 -1.63 -2.15 10.36
C ASP A 59 -1.43 -3.67 10.23
N SER A 60 -2.46 -4.44 10.52
CA SER A 60 -2.46 -5.90 10.33
C SER A 60 -2.33 -6.24 8.85
N LEU A 61 -3.09 -5.57 7.99
CA LEU A 61 -3.03 -5.79 6.55
C LEU A 61 -1.68 -5.39 5.95
N LEU A 62 -1.07 -4.31 6.43
CA LEU A 62 0.28 -3.90 6.04
C LEU A 62 1.29 -4.99 6.38
N LEU A 63 1.18 -5.63 7.55
CA LEU A 63 2.03 -6.75 7.93
C LEU A 63 1.75 -7.98 7.05
N LEU A 64 0.49 -8.31 6.81
CA LEU A 64 0.12 -9.51 6.04
C LEU A 64 0.59 -9.40 4.60
N THR A 65 0.56 -8.22 3.98
CA THR A 65 1.00 -7.98 2.60
C THR A 65 2.52 -7.85 2.43
N ASP A 66 3.29 -7.72 3.51
CA ASP A 66 4.75 -7.62 3.44
C ASP A 66 5.40 -9.00 3.21
N ALA A 67 5.92 -9.23 1.99
CA ALA A 67 6.53 -10.49 1.59
C ALA A 67 7.78 -10.89 2.40
N GLU A 68 8.48 -9.93 3.00
CA GLU A 68 9.63 -10.24 3.86
C GLU A 68 9.21 -10.71 5.26
N ARG A 69 7.99 -10.36 5.67
CA ARG A 69 7.50 -10.55 7.04
C ARG A 69 6.34 -11.54 7.15
N SER A 70 5.69 -11.89 6.04
CA SER A 70 4.47 -12.68 6.02
C SER A 70 4.52 -13.77 4.94
N GLN A 71 4.26 -15.00 5.38
CA GLN A 71 4.11 -16.16 4.50
C GLN A 71 2.78 -16.13 3.72
N VAL A 72 1.82 -15.31 4.15
CA VAL A 72 0.49 -15.18 3.53
C VAL A 72 0.37 -13.95 2.62
N SER A 73 1.51 -13.31 2.31
CA SER A 73 1.59 -12.06 1.55
C SER A 73 1.01 -12.15 0.15
N SER A 74 1.27 -13.23 -0.58
CA SER A 74 0.68 -13.45 -1.91
C SER A 74 -0.85 -13.56 -1.85
N PHE A 75 -1.37 -14.27 -0.85
CA PHE A 75 -2.82 -14.41 -0.64
C PHE A 75 -3.46 -13.07 -0.26
N ALA A 76 -2.90 -12.37 0.73
CA ALA A 76 -3.38 -11.06 1.16
C ALA A 76 -3.31 -10.02 0.02
N ALA A 77 -2.23 -10.02 -0.76
CA ALA A 77 -2.06 -9.16 -1.93
C ALA A 77 -3.14 -9.41 -2.98
N GLU A 78 -3.45 -10.67 -3.25
CA GLU A 78 -4.50 -11.04 -4.19
C GLU A 78 -5.87 -10.56 -3.70
N THR A 79 -6.18 -10.69 -2.40
CA THR A 79 -7.40 -10.15 -1.80
C THR A 79 -7.48 -8.63 -1.95
N VAL A 80 -6.37 -7.91 -1.77
CA VAL A 80 -6.32 -6.45 -1.95
C VAL A 80 -6.59 -6.05 -3.40
N LEU A 81 -5.97 -6.73 -4.37
CA LEU A 81 -6.03 -6.33 -5.78
C LEU A 81 -7.33 -6.77 -6.48
N LYS A 82 -7.77 -8.01 -6.27
CA LYS A 82 -8.99 -8.55 -6.90
C LYS A 82 -10.25 -8.27 -6.10
N GLY A 83 -10.13 -8.18 -4.79
CA GLY A 83 -11.27 -8.29 -3.88
C GLY A 83 -11.70 -9.74 -3.63
N SER A 84 -12.86 -9.91 -3.02
CA SER A 84 -13.44 -11.22 -2.73
C SER A 84 -14.08 -11.83 -3.97
N VAL A 85 -13.95 -13.14 -4.13
CA VAL A 85 -14.57 -13.91 -5.23
C VAL A 85 -16.09 -13.98 -5.07
N SER A 86 -16.61 -13.75 -3.85
CA SER A 86 -18.00 -14.03 -3.48
C SER A 86 -18.87 -12.79 -3.22
N GLY A 87 -18.38 -11.56 -3.47
CA GLY A 87 -19.15 -10.34 -3.21
C GLY A 87 -18.32 -9.05 -3.15
N PRO A 88 -18.93 -7.93 -2.70
CA PRO A 88 -18.20 -6.68 -2.45
C PRO A 88 -17.07 -6.93 -1.45
N SER A 89 -15.88 -6.39 -1.76
CA SER A 89 -14.69 -6.65 -0.97
C SER A 89 -14.47 -5.52 0.01
N VAL A 90 -14.78 -5.75 1.28
CA VAL A 90 -14.57 -4.74 2.33
C VAL A 90 -13.12 -4.25 2.35
N ILE A 91 -12.16 -5.16 2.20
CA ILE A 91 -10.73 -4.81 2.19
C ILE A 91 -10.40 -3.88 1.03
N LYS A 92 -10.77 -4.26 -0.21
CA LYS A 92 -10.50 -3.43 -1.39
C LYS A 92 -11.21 -2.08 -1.29
N ASP A 93 -12.49 -2.08 -0.91
CA ASP A 93 -13.31 -0.88 -0.79
C ASP A 93 -12.75 0.07 0.28
N CYS A 94 -12.26 -0.46 1.41
CA CYS A 94 -11.60 0.32 2.44
C CYS A 94 -10.28 0.93 1.94
N ILE A 95 -9.43 0.14 1.29
CA ILE A 95 -8.16 0.63 0.73
C ILE A 95 -8.43 1.75 -0.27
N HIS A 96 -9.40 1.55 -1.17
CA HIS A 96 -9.79 2.55 -2.15
C HIS A 96 -10.30 3.81 -1.45
N SER A 97 -11.21 3.68 -0.48
CA SER A 97 -11.69 4.80 0.32
C SER A 97 -10.54 5.62 0.91
N PHE A 98 -9.52 4.97 1.50
CA PHE A 98 -8.37 5.68 2.07
C PHE A 98 -7.44 6.30 1.03
N ILE A 99 -7.24 5.66 -0.12
CA ILE A 99 -6.42 6.19 -1.22
C ILE A 99 -7.10 7.42 -1.85
N TYR A 100 -8.42 7.36 -2.07
CA TYR A 100 -9.18 8.45 -2.68
C TYR A 100 -9.57 9.55 -1.69
N ALA A 101 -9.49 9.28 -0.38
CA ALA A 101 -9.70 10.29 0.66
C ALA A 101 -8.57 11.33 0.61
N SER A 102 -8.72 12.32 -0.26
CA SER A 102 -7.80 13.45 -0.37
C SER A 102 -7.70 14.15 1.00
N PRO A 103 -6.50 14.40 1.55
CA PRO A 103 -6.37 15.24 2.72
C PRO A 103 -6.79 16.64 2.31
N SER A 104 -7.84 17.13 2.96
CA SER A 104 -8.43 18.43 2.75
C SER A 104 -7.36 19.51 2.85
N ASN A 105 -7.20 20.33 1.81
CA ASN A 105 -6.44 21.61 1.87
C ASN A 105 -7.17 22.67 2.72
N ASP A 106 -7.95 22.26 3.72
CA ASP A 106 -8.90 23.13 4.43
C ASP A 106 -8.20 23.91 5.55
N GLU A 107 -7.28 24.79 5.13
CA GLU A 107 -6.57 25.78 5.94
C GLU A 107 -7.46 26.98 6.33
N SER A 108 -8.79 26.80 6.41
CA SER A 108 -9.75 27.89 6.60
C SER A 108 -10.74 27.71 7.75
N SER A 109 -10.25 27.47 8.98
CA SER A 109 -10.99 27.92 10.19
C SER A 109 -10.14 28.00 11.46
N PRO A 110 -9.86 29.21 11.99
CA PRO A 110 -8.99 29.40 13.17
C PRO A 110 -9.64 29.03 14.53
N HIS A 111 -10.79 28.34 14.56
CA HIS A 111 -11.57 28.12 15.80
C HIS A 111 -11.88 26.64 16.15
N GLN A 112 -11.26 25.64 15.51
CA GLN A 112 -11.44 24.20 15.84
C GLN A 112 -10.13 23.40 16.03
N GLY A 113 -9.04 24.07 16.39
CA GLY A 113 -7.65 23.58 16.30
C GLY A 113 -7.14 22.49 17.25
N LYS A 114 -7.97 21.53 17.72
CA LYS A 114 -7.45 20.34 18.44
C LYS A 114 -8.10 19.00 18.09
N ARG A 115 -9.40 18.95 17.76
CA ARG A 115 -10.07 17.70 17.34
C ARG A 115 -9.92 17.44 15.84
N LEU A 116 -9.88 18.50 15.01
CA LEU A 116 -9.63 18.38 13.58
C LEU A 116 -8.23 17.83 13.30
N ASP A 117 -7.23 18.26 14.09
CA ASP A 117 -5.83 17.83 13.94
C ASP A 117 -5.64 16.32 14.18
N PHE A 118 -6.32 15.74 15.18
CA PHE A 118 -6.23 14.31 15.46
C PHE A 118 -6.87 13.45 14.36
N ALA A 119 -8.09 13.81 13.93
CA ALA A 119 -8.78 13.07 12.88
C ALA A 119 -8.04 13.19 11.53
N SER A 120 -7.54 14.39 11.20
CA SER A 120 -6.72 14.63 10.01
C SER A 120 -5.46 13.78 10.03
N ARG A 121 -4.73 13.76 11.15
CA ARG A 121 -3.52 12.95 11.27
C ARG A 121 -3.81 11.46 11.15
N GLN A 122 -4.92 10.98 11.70
CA GLN A 122 -5.32 9.58 11.53
C GLN A 122 -5.64 9.27 10.06
N GLN A 123 -6.30 10.19 9.36
CA GLN A 123 -6.56 10.04 7.93
C GLN A 123 -5.26 10.01 7.13
N ASP A 124 -4.29 10.86 7.44
CA ASP A 124 -2.97 10.85 6.78
C ASP A 124 -2.24 9.52 6.99
N ILE A 125 -2.30 8.98 8.21
CA ILE A 125 -1.73 7.65 8.52
C ILE A 125 -2.44 6.58 7.69
N MET A 126 -3.77 6.57 7.67
CA MET A 126 -4.55 5.56 6.95
C MET A 126 -4.30 5.62 5.44
N HIS A 127 -4.24 6.83 4.88
CA HIS A 127 -3.92 7.05 3.48
C HIS A 127 -2.51 6.53 3.13
N ASN A 128 -1.50 6.89 3.92
CA ASN A 128 -0.13 6.42 3.69
C ASN A 128 -0.03 4.89 3.82
N THR A 129 -0.68 4.32 4.84
CA THR A 129 -0.73 2.87 5.06
C THR A 129 -1.45 2.16 3.91
N ALA A 130 -2.54 2.71 3.38
CA ALA A 130 -3.24 2.15 2.23
C ALA A 130 -2.36 2.15 0.97
N LEU A 131 -1.61 3.23 0.70
CA LEU A 131 -0.62 3.25 -0.39
C LEU A 131 0.48 2.21 -0.18
N ALA A 132 0.95 2.02 1.06
CA ALA A 132 1.96 1.03 1.39
C ALA A 132 1.44 -0.41 1.19
N VAL A 133 0.22 -0.71 1.63
CA VAL A 133 -0.49 -1.98 1.41
C VAL A 133 -0.63 -2.25 -0.08
N LEU A 134 -1.05 -1.25 -0.87
CA LEU A 134 -1.17 -1.37 -2.32
C LEU A 134 0.18 -1.67 -2.97
N GLY A 135 1.24 -0.94 -2.57
CA GLY A 135 2.58 -1.13 -3.10
C GLY A 135 3.14 -2.52 -2.80
N ASN A 136 2.95 -3.00 -1.57
CA ASN A 136 3.30 -4.37 -1.19
C ASN A 136 2.52 -5.39 -2.03
N SER A 137 1.21 -5.18 -2.21
CA SER A 137 0.34 -6.08 -2.96
C SER A 137 0.74 -6.19 -4.44
N LEU A 138 1.03 -5.05 -5.07
CA LEU A 138 1.53 -5.01 -6.45
C LEU A 138 2.87 -5.72 -6.59
N GLN A 139 3.79 -5.50 -5.65
CA GLN A 139 5.11 -6.14 -5.65
C GLN A 139 4.99 -7.66 -5.47
N SER A 140 4.18 -8.13 -4.52
CA SER A 140 3.94 -9.56 -4.33
C SER A 140 3.29 -10.19 -5.56
N ALA A 141 2.33 -9.51 -6.20
CA ALA A 141 1.70 -9.98 -7.42
C ALA A 141 2.69 -10.08 -8.59
N LEU A 142 3.68 -9.17 -8.65
CA LEU A 142 4.74 -9.18 -9.66
C LEU A 142 5.70 -10.37 -9.46
N GLU A 143 6.10 -10.63 -8.22
CA GLU A 143 7.01 -11.71 -7.84
C GLU A 143 6.44 -13.10 -8.16
N VAL A 144 5.13 -13.29 -7.99
CA VAL A 144 4.45 -14.56 -8.30
C VAL A 144 3.89 -14.61 -9.73
N HIS A 145 4.16 -13.60 -10.56
CA HIS A 145 3.60 -13.45 -11.91
C HIS A 145 2.08 -13.62 -11.96
N SER A 146 1.37 -13.00 -11.01
CA SER A 146 -0.08 -13.13 -10.88
C SER A 146 -0.79 -12.62 -12.14
N PRO A 147 -1.76 -13.38 -12.70
CA PRO A 147 -2.55 -12.93 -13.84
C PRO A 147 -3.39 -11.69 -13.51
N THR A 148 -3.57 -11.37 -12.23
CA THR A 148 -4.23 -10.16 -11.74
C THR A 148 -3.62 -8.90 -12.35
N LEU A 149 -2.28 -8.83 -12.44
CA LEU A 149 -1.59 -7.66 -12.96
C LEU A 149 -1.95 -7.33 -14.41
N SER A 150 -2.08 -8.36 -15.26
CA SER A 150 -2.53 -8.20 -16.65
C SER A 150 -3.97 -7.67 -16.73
N SER A 151 -4.83 -8.06 -15.80
CA SER A 151 -6.22 -7.59 -15.76
C SER A 151 -6.37 -6.13 -15.30
N LEU A 152 -5.40 -5.60 -14.54
CA LEU A 152 -5.43 -4.20 -14.08
C LEU A 152 -5.47 -3.22 -15.25
N MET A 153 -4.76 -3.53 -16.33
CA MET A 153 -4.72 -2.70 -17.55
C MET A 153 -6.07 -2.57 -18.25
N GLN A 154 -6.97 -3.53 -18.03
CA GLN A 154 -8.29 -3.58 -18.66
C GLN A 154 -9.36 -2.96 -17.75
N ASN A 155 -8.99 -2.58 -16.53
CA ASN A 155 -9.92 -2.06 -15.54
C ASN A 155 -9.89 -0.52 -15.51
N GLU A 156 -11.06 0.09 -15.76
CA GLU A 156 -11.26 1.54 -15.70
C GLU A 156 -10.94 2.12 -14.31
N GLU A 157 -11.11 1.34 -13.25
CA GLU A 157 -10.73 1.71 -11.88
C GLU A 157 -9.23 1.99 -11.72
N TRP A 158 -8.39 1.40 -12.58
CA TRP A 158 -6.95 1.57 -12.56
C TRP A 158 -6.47 2.60 -13.58
N ILE A 159 -6.95 2.50 -14.83
CA ILE A 159 -6.46 3.28 -15.97
C ILE A 159 -7.38 4.46 -16.34
N GLY A 160 -8.60 4.55 -15.81
CA GLY A 160 -9.53 5.64 -16.11
C GLY A 160 -9.01 7.02 -15.68
N ASP A 161 -9.71 8.08 -16.10
CA ASP A 161 -9.34 9.47 -15.79
C ASP A 161 -9.38 9.78 -14.28
N SER A 162 -10.17 9.05 -13.53
CA SER A 162 -10.18 9.07 -12.06
C SER A 162 -9.60 7.79 -11.45
N GLY A 163 -8.84 7.02 -12.22
CA GLY A 163 -8.30 5.74 -11.79
C GLY A 163 -7.11 5.87 -10.85
N ILE A 164 -6.73 4.74 -10.24
CA ILE A 164 -5.63 4.66 -9.26
C ILE A 164 -4.34 5.27 -9.80
N VAL A 165 -4.01 5.05 -11.09
CA VAL A 165 -2.79 5.60 -11.69
C VAL A 165 -2.71 7.12 -11.55
N ASN A 166 -3.81 7.85 -11.75
CA ASN A 166 -3.81 9.31 -11.62
C ASN A 166 -3.69 9.76 -10.18
N VAL A 167 -4.26 9.00 -9.23
CA VAL A 167 -4.08 9.26 -7.80
C VAL A 167 -2.60 9.09 -7.43
N LEU A 168 -1.94 8.02 -7.88
CA LEU A 168 -0.52 7.80 -7.61
C LEU A 168 0.36 8.92 -8.21
N LEU A 169 0.05 9.37 -9.43
CA LEU A 169 0.74 10.50 -10.06
C LEU A 169 0.52 11.81 -9.28
N SER A 170 -0.71 12.04 -8.82
CA SER A 170 -1.05 13.20 -7.99
C SER A 170 -0.27 13.18 -6.68
N GLU A 171 -0.24 12.07 -5.95
CA GLU A 171 0.51 11.95 -4.70
C GLU A 171 2.02 12.09 -4.92
N LEU A 172 2.56 11.55 -6.02
CA LEU A 172 3.96 11.76 -6.38
C LEU A 172 4.28 13.23 -6.67
N SER A 173 3.38 13.96 -7.33
CA SER A 173 3.56 15.38 -7.63
C SER A 173 3.62 16.26 -6.38
N ARG A 174 3.06 15.78 -5.26
CA ARG A 174 3.04 16.45 -3.95
C ARG A 174 4.27 16.12 -3.09
N ALA A 175 5.35 15.60 -3.68
CA ALA A 175 6.57 15.18 -2.97
C ALA A 175 7.16 16.24 -2.00
N ASN A 176 6.98 17.53 -2.29
CA ASN A 176 7.49 18.60 -1.43
C ASN A 176 6.75 18.69 -0.08
N ASP A 177 5.45 18.37 -0.09
CA ASP A 177 4.56 18.55 1.07
C ASP A 177 4.25 17.19 1.72
N ARG A 178 4.17 16.13 0.93
CA ARG A 178 3.77 14.77 1.33
C ARG A 178 4.79 13.71 0.87
N SER A 179 6.03 13.86 1.33
CA SER A 179 7.14 13.00 0.87
C SER A 179 6.93 11.50 1.13
N HIS A 180 6.20 11.13 2.19
CA HIS A 180 5.92 9.73 2.50
C HIS A 180 4.90 9.12 1.54
N ASP A 181 3.86 9.88 1.17
CA ASP A 181 2.85 9.44 0.21
C ASP A 181 3.45 9.37 -1.19
N ALA A 182 4.23 10.37 -1.58
CA ALA A 182 5.00 10.35 -2.82
C ALA A 182 5.95 9.14 -2.89
N TYR A 183 6.60 8.77 -1.79
CA TYR A 183 7.45 7.58 -1.73
C TYR A 183 6.64 6.30 -1.97
N GLN A 184 5.52 6.10 -1.27
CA GLN A 184 4.69 4.91 -1.46
C GLN A 184 4.06 4.88 -2.86
N ALA A 185 3.61 6.03 -3.37
CA ALA A 185 3.09 6.15 -4.72
C ALA A 185 4.13 5.77 -5.78
N THR A 186 5.38 6.20 -5.59
CA THR A 186 6.49 5.80 -6.47
C THR A 186 6.73 4.29 -6.44
N ARG A 187 6.63 3.65 -5.26
CA ARG A 187 6.74 2.19 -5.14
C ARG A 187 5.65 1.47 -5.93
N CYS A 188 4.40 1.92 -5.83
CA CYS A 188 3.30 1.39 -6.63
C CYS A 188 3.58 1.56 -8.14
N LEU A 189 4.01 2.75 -8.56
CA LEU A 189 4.33 3.05 -9.96
C LEU A 189 5.49 2.20 -10.48
N ASN A 190 6.51 1.92 -9.66
CA ASN A 190 7.61 1.03 -10.03
C ASN A 190 7.11 -0.39 -10.32
N ALA A 191 6.26 -0.95 -9.46
CA ALA A 191 5.68 -2.27 -9.69
C ALA A 191 4.83 -2.31 -10.99
N LEU A 192 4.07 -1.24 -11.26
CA LEU A 192 3.31 -1.12 -12.51
C LEU A 192 4.21 -1.01 -13.75
N LEU A 193 5.30 -0.23 -13.68
CA LEU A 193 6.28 -0.12 -14.78
C LEU A 193 6.93 -1.47 -15.12
N GLU A 194 7.12 -2.34 -14.12
CA GLU A 194 7.68 -3.69 -14.28
C GLU A 194 6.67 -4.70 -14.81
N THR A 195 5.37 -4.39 -14.77
CA THR A 195 4.30 -5.34 -15.12
C THR A 195 4.24 -5.64 -16.62
N SER A 196 4.16 -4.61 -17.47
CA SER A 196 4.01 -4.78 -18.92
C SER A 196 4.50 -3.57 -19.72
N PRO A 197 4.94 -3.76 -20.97
CA PRO A 197 5.33 -2.63 -21.83
C PRO A 197 4.15 -1.73 -22.17
N GLU A 198 2.91 -2.24 -22.17
CA GLU A 198 1.69 -1.44 -22.36
C GLU A 198 1.48 -0.49 -21.18
N MET A 199 1.62 -0.97 -19.94
CA MET A 199 1.50 -0.13 -18.72
C MET A 199 2.57 0.95 -18.72
N LYS A 200 3.79 0.59 -19.12
CA LYS A 200 4.90 1.54 -19.27
C LYS A 200 4.58 2.64 -20.30
N LYS A 201 3.98 2.29 -21.44
CA LYS A 201 3.53 3.28 -22.42
C LYS A 201 2.44 4.16 -21.83
N GLU A 202 1.44 3.58 -21.18
CA GLU A 202 0.33 4.32 -20.59
C GLU A 202 0.81 5.36 -19.56
N LEU A 203 1.70 4.96 -18.66
CA LEU A 203 2.32 5.86 -17.70
C LEU A 203 3.17 6.96 -18.35
N ALA A 204 3.85 6.66 -19.47
CA ALA A 204 4.58 7.66 -20.22
C ALA A 204 3.66 8.71 -20.87
N HIS A 205 2.47 8.31 -21.34
CA HIS A 205 1.47 9.26 -21.88
C HIS A 205 0.90 10.19 -20.80
N ARG A 206 0.92 9.77 -19.53
CA ARG A 206 0.45 10.55 -18.37
C ARG A 206 1.56 11.36 -17.69
N ASP A 207 2.59 11.72 -18.45
CA ASP A 207 3.69 12.57 -17.99
C ASP A 207 4.47 12.03 -16.76
N LEU A 208 4.45 10.72 -16.50
CA LEU A 208 5.15 10.12 -15.36
C LEU A 208 6.62 10.55 -15.30
N GLN A 209 7.30 10.62 -16.45
CA GLN A 209 8.72 11.00 -16.50
C GLN A 209 8.98 12.41 -15.93
N THR A 210 8.09 13.36 -16.23
CA THR A 210 8.21 14.74 -15.74
C THR A 210 7.98 14.79 -14.24
N VAL A 211 6.92 14.12 -13.77
CA VAL A 211 6.56 14.06 -12.34
C VAL A 211 7.69 13.41 -11.53
N VAL A 212 8.20 12.25 -11.97
CA VAL A 212 9.30 11.55 -11.29
C VAL A 212 10.57 12.39 -11.21
N LYS A 213 10.94 13.12 -12.28
CA LYS A 213 12.12 14.01 -12.25
C LYS A 213 11.95 15.14 -11.24
N ALA A 214 10.76 15.74 -11.16
CA ALA A 214 10.48 16.78 -10.17
C ALA A 214 10.58 16.23 -8.73
N SER A 215 9.96 15.08 -8.47
CA SER A 215 9.96 14.44 -7.15
C SER A 215 11.34 13.90 -6.75
N GLN A 216 12.16 13.47 -7.72
CA GLN A 216 13.55 13.08 -7.50
C GLN A 216 14.40 14.26 -6.98
N LEU A 217 14.22 15.47 -7.52
CA LEU A 217 14.94 16.65 -7.05
C LEU A 217 14.62 16.95 -5.59
N VAL A 218 13.34 16.86 -5.23
CA VAL A 218 12.89 16.96 -3.83
C VAL A 218 13.55 15.87 -2.99
N GLY A 219 13.50 14.61 -3.44
CA GLY A 219 14.12 13.47 -2.78
C GLY A 219 15.61 13.67 -2.51
N ARG A 220 16.39 14.13 -3.51
CA ARG A 220 17.83 14.36 -3.36
C ARG A 220 18.16 15.44 -2.35
N SER A 221 17.26 16.40 -2.14
CA SER A 221 17.45 17.48 -1.18
C SER A 221 17.11 17.09 0.25
N ARG A 222 16.06 16.26 0.46
CA ARG A 222 15.45 16.04 1.79
C ARG A 222 15.05 14.60 2.11
N HIS A 223 14.82 13.75 1.10
CA HIS A 223 14.24 12.41 1.28
C HIS A 223 14.94 11.35 0.41
N SER A 224 16.04 10.79 0.92
CA SER A 224 16.90 9.87 0.16
C SER A 224 16.20 8.61 -0.35
N LEU A 225 15.22 8.08 0.41
CA LEU A 225 14.42 6.93 -0.02
C LEU A 225 13.54 7.26 -1.23
N LEU A 226 12.90 8.44 -1.24
CA LEU A 226 12.14 8.90 -2.41
C LEU A 226 13.05 9.09 -3.63
N ALA A 227 14.25 9.67 -3.43
CA ALA A 227 15.21 9.82 -4.51
C ALA A 227 15.56 8.48 -5.16
N ARG A 228 15.84 7.46 -4.33
CA ARG A 228 16.18 6.11 -4.78
C ARG A 228 15.05 5.45 -5.56
N GLU A 229 13.82 5.56 -5.08
CA GLU A 229 12.66 5.01 -5.80
C GLU A 229 12.40 5.74 -7.12
N CYS A 230 12.62 7.06 -7.16
CA CYS A 230 12.54 7.83 -8.40
C CYS A 230 13.67 7.47 -9.39
N ASP A 231 14.89 7.24 -8.89
CA ASP A 231 16.00 6.74 -9.71
C ASP A 231 15.61 5.39 -10.35
N LYS A 232 15.03 4.47 -9.56
CA LYS A 232 14.51 3.18 -10.05
C LYS A 232 13.45 3.37 -11.15
N ALA A 233 12.47 4.25 -10.94
CA ALA A 233 11.44 4.55 -11.93
C ALA A 233 12.02 5.05 -13.26
N LEU A 234 13.02 5.92 -13.21
CA LEU A 234 13.68 6.46 -14.41
C LEU A 234 14.46 5.39 -15.18
N LEU A 235 15.10 4.45 -14.47
CA LEU A 235 15.76 3.30 -15.10
C LEU A 235 14.72 2.41 -15.81
N LEU A 236 13.66 2.04 -15.10
CA LEU A 236 12.56 1.23 -15.66
C LEU A 236 11.93 1.90 -16.89
N MET A 237 11.74 3.22 -16.88
CA MET A 237 11.22 3.96 -18.03
C MET A 237 12.19 3.97 -19.22
N THR A 238 13.49 4.08 -18.98
CA THR A 238 14.50 4.17 -20.06
C THR A 238 14.94 2.82 -20.63
N GLY A 239 14.53 1.70 -20.02
CA GLY A 239 14.80 0.34 -20.52
C GLY A 239 16.28 -0.02 -20.51
N ARG A 240 17.03 0.52 -19.55
CA ARG A 240 18.43 0.19 -19.28
C ARG A 240 18.56 -0.63 -18.02
#